data_AF-A0A6I5CRH7-F1
#
_entry.id   AF-A0A6I5CRH7-F1
#
_cell.length_a   1.000
_cell.length_b   1.000
_cell.length_c   1.000
_cell.angle_alpha   90.00
_cell.angle_beta   90.00
_cell.angle_gamma   90.00
#
_symmetry.space_group_name_H-M   'P 1'
#
loop_
_entity.id
_entity.type
_entity.pdbx_description
1 polymer ?
#
loop_
_entity_poly.entity_id
_entity_poly.type
_entity_poly.pdbx_seq_one_letter_code
_entity_poly.pdbx_strand_id
1 'polypeptide(L)'
;GMAGELAEADRARLDRSGVREMSETEGLALFDTACAADRAALVPIRFDFKALAAAGEPPALFRSLVRTAVRRRAAGDDPAALRARLARLDDGEREREILTLVLRHSATVLGHGGADAVDPERGFLEAGFDS
;
A
#
# COMPACT_ATOMS: atom_id res chain seq x y z
N GLY A 1 8.25 1.43 -29.96
CA GLY A 1 9.32 2.01 -29.09
C GLY A 1 9.81 1.06 -28.01
N MET A 2 10.86 1.41 -27.23
CA MET A 2 11.57 0.56 -26.24
C MET A 2 10.72 -0.11 -25.14
N ALA A 3 9.43 0.20 -25.02
CA ALA A 3 8.46 -0.45 -24.12
C ALA A 3 7.26 -1.08 -24.87
N GLY A 4 7.20 -0.98 -26.20
CA GLY A 4 6.08 -1.45 -27.01
C GLY A 4 5.94 -2.97 -27.08
N GLU A 5 7.03 -3.70 -26.83
CA GLU A 5 7.09 -5.17 -26.83
C GLU A 5 7.44 -5.72 -25.44
N LEU A 6 6.94 -5.11 -24.36
CA LEU A 6 7.06 -5.73 -23.05
C LEU A 6 6.27 -7.04 -23.04
N ALA A 7 6.92 -8.12 -22.61
CA ALA A 7 6.21 -9.35 -22.30
C ALA A 7 5.19 -9.07 -21.19
N GLU A 8 4.09 -9.81 -21.15
CA GLU A 8 3.02 -9.61 -20.16
C GLU A 8 3.53 -9.65 -18.71
N ALA A 9 4.55 -10.47 -18.45
CA ALA A 9 5.25 -10.51 -17.16
C ALA A 9 6.01 -9.21 -16.83
N ASP A 10 6.60 -8.55 -17.82
CA ASP A 10 7.30 -7.27 -17.63
C ASP A 10 6.31 -6.12 -17.41
N ARG A 11 5.12 -6.17 -18.05
CA ARG A 11 4.01 -5.25 -17.76
C ARG A 11 3.50 -5.39 -16.34
N ALA A 12 3.20 -6.62 -15.92
CA ALA A 12 2.78 -6.90 -14.55
C ALA A 12 3.86 -6.51 -13.50
N ARG A 13 5.14 -6.56 -13.87
CA ARG A 13 6.23 -6.06 -13.02
C ARG A 13 6.24 -4.53 -12.94
N LEU A 14 6.03 -3.83 -14.04
CA LEU A 14 5.93 -2.37 -14.09
C LEU A 14 4.72 -1.84 -13.32
N ASP A 15 3.55 -2.46 -13.49
CA ASP A 15 2.32 -2.05 -12.80
C ASP A 15 2.46 -2.16 -11.28
N ARG A 16 3.11 -3.23 -10.79
CA ARG A 16 3.43 -3.38 -9.34
C ARG A 16 4.42 -2.33 -8.84
N SER A 17 5.31 -1.83 -9.69
CA SER A 17 6.25 -0.76 -9.33
C SER A 17 5.59 0.63 -9.28
N GLY A 18 4.33 0.75 -9.74
CA GLY A 18 3.61 2.01 -9.81
C GLY A 18 4.10 2.94 -10.93
N VAL A 19 4.79 2.39 -11.93
CA VAL A 19 5.21 3.10 -13.15
C VAL A 19 4.39 2.57 -14.32
N ARG A 20 3.76 3.47 -15.07
CA ARG A 20 2.96 3.12 -16.23
C ARG A 20 3.77 3.26 -17.51
N GLU A 21 3.40 2.44 -18.48
CA GLU A 21 3.85 2.61 -19.86
C GLU A 21 3.44 4.00 -20.39
N MET A 22 4.31 4.53 -21.25
CA MET A 22 4.08 5.71 -22.07
C MET A 22 3.97 5.28 -23.52
N SER A 23 3.06 5.91 -24.27
CA SER A 23 2.99 5.71 -25.71
C SER A 23 4.23 6.30 -26.41
N GLU A 24 4.47 5.85 -27.64
CA GLU A 24 5.56 6.37 -28.46
C GLU A 24 5.41 7.88 -28.73
N THR A 25 4.19 8.32 -29.04
CA THR A 25 3.86 9.73 -29.26
C THR A 25 4.13 10.59 -28.02
N GLU A 26 3.73 10.12 -26.83
CA GLU A 26 4.01 10.83 -25.57
C GLU A 26 5.52 10.86 -25.27
N GLY A 27 6.23 9.75 -25.52
CA GLY A 27 7.67 9.66 -25.33
C GLY A 27 8.45 10.66 -26.18
N LEU A 28 8.11 10.78 -27.46
CA LEU A 28 8.74 11.73 -28.37
C LEU A 28 8.44 13.18 -27.99
N ALA A 29 7.19 13.51 -27.65
CA ALA A 29 6.84 14.86 -27.19
C ALA A 29 7.60 15.28 -25.92
N LEU A 30 7.79 14.35 -24.98
CA LEU A 30 8.58 14.60 -23.76
C LEU A 30 10.09 14.71 -24.04
N PHE A 31 10.60 13.96 -25.02
CA PHE A 31 11.98 14.08 -25.47
C PHE A 31 12.26 15.47 -26.07
N ASP A 32 11.41 15.94 -26.98
CA ASP A 32 11.52 17.29 -27.56
C ASP A 32 11.48 18.37 -26.48
N THR A 33 10.58 18.21 -25.49
CA THR A 33 10.48 19.09 -24.33
C THR A 33 11.77 19.09 -23.50
N ALA A 34 12.38 17.92 -23.30
CA ALA A 34 13.63 17.80 -22.55
C ALA A 34 14.81 18.45 -23.28
N CYS A 35 14.87 18.35 -24.61
CA CYS A 35 15.89 19.03 -25.42
C CYS A 35 15.80 20.56 -25.35
N ALA A 36 14.59 21.10 -25.15
CA ALA A 36 14.37 22.54 -25.00
C ALA A 36 14.61 23.05 -23.56
N ALA A 37 14.77 22.16 -22.59
CA ALA A 37 14.96 22.53 -21.19
C ALA A 37 16.45 22.74 -20.86
N ASP A 38 16.77 23.80 -20.12
CA ASP A 38 18.13 24.06 -19.63
C ASP A 38 18.45 23.23 -18.38
N ARG A 39 18.43 21.90 -18.54
CA ARG A 39 18.70 20.92 -17.48
C ARG A 39 19.58 19.81 -18.03
N ALA A 40 20.70 19.55 -17.36
CA ALA A 40 21.69 18.57 -17.82
C ALA A 40 21.19 17.12 -17.89
N ALA A 41 20.18 16.76 -17.08
CA ALA A 41 19.57 15.44 -17.10
C ALA A 41 18.09 15.52 -16.67
N LEU A 42 17.23 14.91 -17.48
CA LEU A 42 15.80 14.76 -17.21
C LEU A 42 15.39 13.30 -17.44
N VAL A 43 14.51 12.80 -16.58
CA VAL A 43 13.96 11.45 -16.70
C VAL A 43 12.43 11.55 -16.71
N PRO A 44 11.78 11.37 -17.88
CA PRO A 44 10.32 11.32 -17.94
C PRO A 44 9.83 10.02 -17.33
N ILE A 45 8.92 10.12 -16.36
CA ILE A 45 8.32 8.96 -15.68
C ILE A 45 6.82 9.22 -15.52
N ARG A 46 6.00 8.23 -15.89
CA ARG A 46 4.55 8.26 -15.67
C ARG A 46 4.20 7.43 -14.44
N PHE A 47 3.96 8.11 -13.33
CA PHE A 47 3.59 7.44 -12.08
C PHE A 47 2.08 7.13 -12.00
N ASP A 48 1.75 5.96 -11.48
CA ASP A 48 0.46 5.68 -10.86
C ASP A 48 0.59 5.89 -9.34
N PHE A 49 0.26 7.10 -8.89
CA PHE A 49 0.34 7.44 -7.47
C PHE A 49 -0.61 6.62 -6.59
N LYS A 50 -1.70 6.08 -7.15
CA LYS A 50 -2.64 5.23 -6.41
C LYS A 50 -2.02 3.85 -6.19
N ALA A 51 -1.42 3.27 -7.22
CA ALA A 51 -0.69 2.01 -7.10
C ALA A 51 0.52 2.14 -6.15
N LEU A 52 1.29 3.23 -6.27
CA LEU A 52 2.41 3.51 -5.35
C LEU A 52 1.97 3.64 -3.88
N ALA A 53 0.81 4.25 -3.63
CA ALA A 53 0.27 4.36 -2.27
C ALA A 53 -0.29 3.03 -1.73
N ALA A 54 -0.78 2.15 -2.62
CA ALA A 54 -1.30 0.84 -2.25
C ALA A 54 -0.18 -0.19 -2.00
N ALA A 55 0.96 -0.05 -2.68
CA ALA A 55 2.11 -0.96 -2.57
C ALA A 55 2.89 -0.85 -1.23
N GLY A 56 2.44 -0.03 -0.28
CA GLY A 56 3.06 0.13 1.03
C GLY A 56 3.93 1.38 1.11
N GLU A 57 5.13 1.25 1.68
CA GLU A 57 6.03 2.39 1.87
C GLU A 57 6.87 2.63 0.60
N PRO A 58 6.66 3.76 -0.12
CA PRO A 58 7.37 3.98 -1.37
C PRO A 58 8.88 4.16 -1.13
N PRO A 59 9.73 3.81 -2.12
CA PRO A 59 11.15 4.11 -2.08
C PRO A 59 11.42 5.55 -1.64
N ALA A 60 12.48 5.79 -0.87
CA ALA A 60 12.74 7.07 -0.22
C ALA A 60 12.68 8.27 -1.20
N LEU A 61 13.13 8.07 -2.44
CA LEU A 61 13.12 9.07 -3.51
C LEU A 61 11.70 9.50 -3.95
N PHE A 62 10.67 8.68 -3.74
CA PHE A 62 9.30 8.94 -4.20
C PHE A 62 8.36 9.41 -3.10
N ARG A 63 8.81 9.45 -1.83
CA ARG A 63 7.99 9.85 -0.68
C ARG A 63 7.45 11.28 -0.77
N SER A 64 8.18 12.19 -1.42
CA SER A 64 7.73 13.57 -1.65
C SER A 64 6.77 13.71 -2.84
N LEU A 65 6.73 12.70 -3.72
CA LEU A 65 5.91 12.70 -4.94
C LEU A 65 4.58 11.98 -4.71
N VAL A 66 4.59 10.92 -3.92
CA VAL A 66 3.38 10.22 -3.49
C VAL A 66 2.86 10.96 -2.27
N ARG A 67 1.74 11.68 -2.41
CA ARG A 67 0.93 12.08 -1.26
C ARG A 67 0.36 10.80 -0.66
N THR A 68 1.19 10.11 0.12
CA THR A 68 0.75 9.03 0.99
C THR A 68 -0.31 9.69 1.85
N ALA A 69 -1.56 9.27 1.69
CA ALA A 69 -2.60 9.65 2.64
C ALA A 69 -1.94 9.44 4.00
N VAL A 70 -1.79 10.53 4.78
CA VAL A 70 -1.28 10.45 6.14
C VAL A 70 -1.96 9.22 6.69
N ARG A 71 -1.19 8.15 6.96
CA ARG A 71 -1.72 7.01 7.67
C ARG A 71 -2.09 7.63 8.99
N ARG A 72 -3.34 8.10 9.06
CA ARG A 72 -4.00 8.44 10.29
C ARG A 72 -3.97 7.08 10.93
N ARG A 73 -2.95 6.87 11.77
CA ARG A 73 -2.82 5.72 12.65
C ARG A 73 -4.25 5.57 13.14
N ALA A 74 -4.95 4.54 12.65
CA ALA A 74 -6.37 4.38 12.96
C ALA A 74 -6.39 4.39 14.47
N ALA A 75 -6.88 5.49 15.08
CA ALA A 75 -6.42 6.01 16.37
C ALA A 75 -5.91 4.84 17.21
N GLY A 76 -4.60 4.58 17.13
CA GLY A 76 -4.07 3.29 17.57
C GLY A 76 -4.44 3.18 19.02
N ASP A 77 -5.24 2.16 19.38
CA ASP A 77 -5.79 2.03 20.73
C ASP A 77 -4.64 2.31 21.69
N ASP A 78 -4.75 3.44 22.40
CA ASP A 78 -3.69 3.90 23.28
C ASP A 78 -3.37 2.73 24.23
N PRO A 79 -2.11 2.23 24.25
CA PRO A 79 -1.76 1.10 25.08
C PRO A 79 -2.12 1.30 26.56
N ALA A 80 -2.17 2.54 27.04
CA ALA A 80 -2.64 2.84 28.39
C ALA A 80 -4.17 2.67 28.51
N ALA A 81 -4.94 3.21 27.56
CA ALA A 81 -6.39 3.03 27.50
C ALA A 81 -6.82 1.56 27.35
N LEU A 82 -6.11 0.77 26.52
CA LEU A 82 -6.36 -0.66 26.37
C LEU A 82 -6.12 -1.40 27.69
N ARG A 83 -4.98 -1.15 28.36
CA ARG A 83 -4.70 -1.75 29.68
C ARG A 83 -5.78 -1.39 30.71
N ALA A 84 -6.22 -0.14 30.72
CA ALA A 84 -7.30 0.30 31.63
C ALA A 84 -8.65 -0.36 31.31
N ARG A 85 -8.95 -0.65 30.04
CA ARG A 85 -10.16 -1.41 29.65
C ARG A 85 -10.06 -2.86 30.10
N LEU A 86 -8.96 -3.56 29.77
CA LEU A 86 -8.75 -4.96 30.13
C LEU A 86 -8.73 -5.21 31.64
N ALA A 87 -8.22 -4.25 32.43
CA ALA A 87 -8.18 -4.35 33.90
C ALA A 87 -9.57 -4.34 34.56
N ARG A 88 -10.62 -3.93 33.84
CA ARG A 88 -12.00 -3.89 34.33
C ARG A 88 -12.84 -5.11 33.91
N LEU A 89 -12.27 -5.99 33.09
CA LEU A 89 -12.94 -7.16 32.53
C LEU A 89 -12.52 -8.42 33.29
N ASP A 90 -13.45 -9.38 33.37
CA ASP A 90 -13.12 -10.74 33.76
C ASP A 90 -12.27 -11.44 32.67
N ASP A 91 -11.76 -12.63 32.96
CA ASP A 91 -10.83 -13.30 32.05
C ASP A 91 -11.46 -13.68 30.70
N GLY A 92 -12.74 -14.07 30.69
CA GLY A 92 -13.43 -14.44 29.45
C GLY A 92 -13.79 -13.22 28.60
N GLU A 93 -14.18 -12.12 29.24
CA GLU A 93 -14.39 -10.83 28.58
C GLU A 93 -13.07 -10.27 28.04
N ARG A 94 -11.97 -10.43 28.79
CA ARG A 94 -10.64 -9.99 28.38
C ARG A 94 -10.16 -10.75 27.14
N GLU A 95 -10.39 -12.06 27.09
CA GLU A 95 -10.03 -12.89 25.94
C GLU A 95 -10.80 -12.45 24.68
N ARG A 96 -12.13 -12.26 24.80
CA ARG A 96 -12.96 -11.76 23.68
C ARG A 96 -12.49 -10.39 23.21
N GLU A 97 -12.16 -9.50 24.14
CA GLU A 97 -11.70 -8.15 23.83
C GLU A 97 -10.36 -8.15 23.07
N ILE A 98 -9.41 -8.97 23.50
CA ILE A 98 -8.12 -9.18 22.80
C ILE A 98 -8.38 -9.78 21.41
N LEU A 99 -9.25 -10.78 21.31
CA LEU A 99 -9.58 -11.42 20.04
C LEU A 99 -10.17 -10.42 19.05
N THR A 100 -11.15 -9.61 19.46
CA THR A 100 -11.74 -8.56 18.62
C THR A 100 -10.69 -7.54 18.18
N LEU A 101 -9.76 -7.16 19.07
CA LEU A 101 -8.65 -6.26 18.74
C LEU A 101 -7.75 -6.87 17.64
N VAL A 102 -7.36 -8.13 17.80
CA VAL A 102 -6.54 -8.85 16.81
C VAL A 102 -7.27 -8.97 15.48
N LEU A 103 -8.51 -9.43 15.46
CA LEU A 103 -9.30 -9.60 14.23
C LEU A 103 -9.50 -8.29 13.48
N ARG A 104 -9.73 -7.17 14.18
CA ARG A 104 -9.81 -5.83 13.57
C ARG A 104 -8.50 -5.42 12.89
N HIS A 105 -7.36 -5.71 13.51
CA HIS A 105 -6.06 -5.42 12.91
C HIS A 105 -5.77 -6.35 11.72
N SER A 106 -6.07 -7.65 11.85
CA SER A 106 -5.97 -8.61 10.75
C SER A 106 -6.83 -8.19 9.55
N ALA A 107 -8.09 -7.79 9.77
CA ALA A 107 -8.97 -7.28 8.73
C ALA A 107 -8.37 -6.08 7.99
N THR A 108 -7.69 -5.17 8.71
CA THR A 108 -7.02 -4.03 8.09
C THR A 108 -5.87 -4.46 7.19
N VAL A 109 -5.07 -5.45 7.62
CA VAL A 109 -3.95 -5.99 6.82
C VAL A 109 -4.45 -6.70 5.57
N LEU A 110 -5.53 -7.47 5.71
CA LEU A 110 -6.14 -8.23 4.62
C LEU A 110 -7.06 -7.40 3.71
N GLY A 111 -7.28 -6.11 4.02
CA GLY A 111 -8.16 -5.23 3.24
C GLY A 111 -9.66 -5.50 3.42
N HIS A 112 -10.07 -6.16 4.51
CA HIS A 112 -11.46 -6.41 4.85
C HIS A 112 -12.12 -5.22 5.57
N GLY A 113 -13.45 -5.18 5.54
CA GLY A 113 -14.24 -4.07 6.10
C GLY A 113 -14.33 -4.03 7.63
N GLY A 114 -13.93 -5.09 8.34
CA GLY A 114 -14.03 -5.16 9.80
C GLY A 114 -13.66 -6.53 10.37
N ALA A 115 -13.64 -6.64 11.71
CA ALA A 115 -13.24 -7.85 12.43
C ALA A 115 -14.11 -9.07 12.08
N ASP A 116 -15.41 -8.87 11.87
CA ASP A 116 -16.38 -9.94 11.58
C ASP A 116 -16.15 -10.61 10.21
N ALA A 117 -15.32 -10.00 9.35
CA ALA A 117 -14.95 -10.55 8.06
C ALA A 117 -13.75 -11.52 8.12
N VAL A 118 -13.15 -11.71 9.31
CA VAL A 118 -12.02 -12.61 9.54
C VAL A 118 -12.46 -13.75 10.44
N ASP A 119 -12.32 -14.98 9.95
CA ASP A 119 -12.58 -16.19 10.73
C ASP A 119 -11.40 -16.45 11.69
N PRO A 120 -11.61 -16.42 13.03
CA PRO A 120 -10.55 -16.64 14.00
C PRO A 120 -9.97 -18.07 14.00
N GLU A 121 -10.71 -19.05 13.49
CA GLU A 121 -10.28 -20.46 13.48
C GLU A 121 -9.53 -20.83 12.18
N ARG A 122 -9.49 -19.91 11.21
CA ARG A 122 -8.86 -20.15 9.91
C ARG A 122 -7.36 -19.89 9.97
N GLY A 123 -6.56 -20.80 9.40
CA GLY A 123 -5.10 -20.64 9.34
C GLY A 123 -4.67 -19.40 8.54
N PHE A 124 -3.54 -18.79 8.92
CA PHE A 124 -3.06 -17.51 8.35
C PHE A 124 -2.91 -17.50 6.82
N LEU A 125 -2.32 -18.56 6.24
CA LEU A 125 -2.15 -18.67 4.78
C LEU A 125 -3.51 -18.72 4.07
N GLU A 126 -4.45 -19.47 4.62
CA GLU A 126 -5.79 -19.59 4.06
C GLU A 126 -6.57 -18.28 4.21
N ALA A 127 -6.36 -17.56 5.31
CA ALA A 127 -6.92 -16.23 5.54
C ALA A 127 -6.33 -15.16 4.60
N GLY A 128 -5.28 -15.48 3.83
CA GLY A 128 -4.70 -14.59 2.81
C GLY A 128 -3.47 -13.82 3.27
N PHE A 129 -2.82 -14.23 4.37
CA PHE A 129 -1.49 -13.72 4.72
C PHE A 129 -0.43 -14.40 3.86
N ASP A 130 0.35 -13.62 3.12
CA ASP A 130 1.63 -14.00 2.53
C ASP A 130 2.78 -13.30 3.31
N SER A 131 3.86 -14.04 3.59
CA SER A 131 5.08 -13.45 4.20
C SER A 131 6.01 -12.84 3.16
#